data_AF-A0A2T9YQK5-F1
#
_entry.id   AF-A0A2T9YQK5-F1
#
_cell.length_a   1.000
_cell.length_b   1.000
_cell.length_c   1.000
_cell.angle_alpha   90.00
_cell.angle_beta   90.00
_cell.angle_gamma   90.00
#
_symmetry.space_group_name_H-M   'P 1'
#
loop_
_entity.id
_entity.type
_entity.pdbx_description
1 polymer ?
#
loop_
_entity_poly.entity_id
_entity_poly.type
_entity_poly.pdbx_seq_one_letter_code
_entity_poly.pdbx_strand_id
1 'polypeptide(L)'
;MLTNKQIALKLISAYLSVNELSMSVERARSKFDSLSVNNDVASGSPSSSDPEVFQKDFMGKDESSMKDIEEWLRKADTQKDNIENFALDLNNHLKDKTYLVGNSATAADITAFAHVNSFMANASDETRANLNYFTRWFNLIQNIIPIDSIQAVGFNIVEINKNIKPQISNSKSDNSKELDKKSEVVSSNSAGSAQGVNEGKKDKQAKKEKKEKKPAAPKEIVPTVPSMIDLRVGRIVKVEKHPDADSLYVEQIDVGEAEPRTVVSGLVKYYTLEEMQNRLVIAVCNLKPAAMRGIKSYAMVLCASHTESGDAAPSKVEFIEPPTGSNPGDRASFDGFQNQEPEPLLNPKKKIWETIQPGFITSNDLEAGWTDASNEFHKLLVNGNACKSKSIAKGSMK
;
A
#
# COMPACT_ATOMS: atom_id res chain seq x y z
N MET A 1 15.02 24.86 5.53
CA MET A 1 14.95 23.63 6.35
C MET A 1 16.14 22.75 5.99
N LEU A 2 16.52 21.82 6.88
CA LEU A 2 17.49 20.77 6.56
C LEU A 2 16.81 19.68 5.71
N THR A 3 17.55 19.00 4.83
CA THR A 3 17.04 17.82 4.11
C THR A 3 17.17 16.55 4.96
N ASN A 4 16.39 15.50 4.65
CA ASN A 4 16.47 14.22 5.40
C ASN A 4 17.90 13.64 5.41
N LYS A 5 18.67 13.76 4.30
CA LYS A 5 20.10 13.39 4.26
C LYS A 5 20.95 14.24 5.23
N GLN A 6 20.71 15.55 5.33
CA GLN A 6 21.43 16.41 6.27
C GLN A 6 21.06 16.14 7.74
N ILE A 7 19.80 15.79 8.01
CA ILE A 7 19.32 15.39 9.34
C ILE A 7 19.95 14.06 9.74
N ALA A 8 19.86 13.03 8.89
CA ALA A 8 20.48 11.73 9.12
C ALA A 8 21.99 11.85 9.38
N LEU A 9 22.73 12.60 8.56
CA LEU A 9 24.17 12.83 8.77
C LEU A 9 24.48 13.52 10.11
N LYS A 10 23.66 14.47 10.56
CA LYS A 10 23.81 15.09 11.88
C LYS A 10 23.57 14.10 13.03
N LEU A 11 22.50 13.31 12.95
CA LEU A 11 22.16 12.32 13.99
C LEU A 11 23.18 11.17 14.04
N ILE A 12 23.68 10.72 12.89
CA ILE A 12 24.81 9.79 12.79
C ILE A 12 26.06 10.39 13.45
N SER A 13 26.41 11.64 13.13
CA SER A 13 27.56 12.32 13.74
C SER A 13 27.43 12.44 15.26
N ALA A 14 26.24 12.71 15.79
CA ALA A 14 25.99 12.78 17.22
C ALA A 14 26.14 11.42 17.91
N TYR A 15 25.57 10.37 17.33
CA TYR A 15 25.70 8.99 17.82
C TYR A 15 27.17 8.52 17.83
N LEU A 16 27.91 8.73 16.74
CA LEU A 16 29.33 8.39 16.65
C LEU A 16 30.19 9.19 17.65
N SER A 17 29.83 10.45 17.93
CA SER A 17 30.55 11.29 18.90
C SER A 17 30.42 10.78 20.34
N VAL A 18 29.23 10.28 20.72
CA VAL A 18 28.96 9.78 22.09
C VAL A 18 29.35 8.31 22.28
N ASN A 19 29.59 7.57 21.20
CA ASN A 19 30.23 6.25 21.23
C ASN A 19 31.75 6.33 20.89
N GLU A 20 32.40 7.44 21.25
CA GLU A 20 33.85 7.71 21.18
C GLU A 20 34.53 7.51 19.79
N LEU A 21 33.95 8.05 18.71
CA LEU A 21 34.58 8.08 17.38
C LEU A 21 34.79 9.49 16.81
N SER A 22 35.58 10.30 17.53
CA SER A 22 35.86 11.71 17.22
C SER A 22 36.56 11.98 15.87
N MET A 23 37.16 10.98 15.22
CA MET A 23 37.85 11.14 13.92
C MET A 23 37.05 10.70 12.69
N SER A 24 35.92 9.99 12.84
CA SER A 24 35.31 9.29 11.70
C SER A 24 34.19 10.04 10.98
N VAL A 25 33.77 11.21 11.47
CA VAL A 25 32.71 12.03 10.85
C VAL A 25 33.10 12.50 9.44
N GLU A 26 34.34 12.94 9.23
CA GLU A 26 34.81 13.41 7.92
C GLU A 26 35.08 12.26 6.94
N ARG A 27 35.53 11.09 7.43
CA ARG A 27 35.60 9.85 6.63
C ARG A 27 34.21 9.36 6.21
N ALA A 28 33.22 9.40 7.11
CA ALA A 28 31.84 9.03 6.79
C ALA A 28 31.23 9.97 5.75
N ARG A 29 31.44 11.28 5.89
CA ARG A 29 31.03 12.30 4.91
C ARG A 29 31.66 12.04 3.52
N SER A 30 32.95 11.74 3.48
CA SER A 30 33.67 11.39 2.24
C SER A 30 33.08 10.15 1.56
N LYS A 31 32.90 9.03 2.29
CA LYS A 31 32.29 7.81 1.72
C LYS A 31 30.83 8.00 1.29
N PHE A 32 30.02 8.74 2.03
CA PHE A 32 28.59 8.90 1.72
C PHE A 32 28.32 9.77 0.49
N ASP A 33 29.26 10.66 0.12
CA ASP A 33 29.24 11.39 -1.15
C ASP A 33 29.99 10.63 -2.28
N SER A 34 30.72 9.55 -1.98
CA SER A 34 31.36 8.65 -2.95
C SER A 34 30.56 7.37 -3.27
N LEU A 35 29.29 7.27 -2.86
CA LEU A 35 28.40 6.12 -3.12
C LEU A 35 27.92 6.04 -4.59
N SER A 36 28.85 6.20 -5.54
CA SER A 36 28.65 5.92 -6.96
C SER A 36 29.61 4.81 -7.41
N VAL A 37 29.21 3.56 -7.13
CA VAL A 37 29.71 2.32 -7.75
C VAL A 37 31.24 2.11 -7.70
N ASN A 38 31.70 1.35 -6.70
CA ASN A 38 32.48 0.12 -6.93
C ASN A 38 32.73 -0.65 -5.61
N ASN A 39 32.81 -1.98 -5.71
CA ASN A 39 33.33 -2.83 -4.64
C ASN A 39 34.84 -2.61 -4.47
N ASP A 40 35.35 -2.80 -3.25
CA ASP A 40 36.55 -3.63 -3.06
C ASP A 40 36.67 -4.14 -1.61
N VAL A 41 37.37 -5.25 -1.42
CA VAL A 41 37.37 -6.06 -0.18
C VAL A 41 38.64 -5.83 0.66
N ALA A 42 38.49 -5.77 1.98
CA ALA A 42 39.62 -5.83 2.92
C ALA A 42 39.33 -6.74 4.13
N SER A 43 40.28 -7.61 4.47
CA SER A 43 40.19 -8.60 5.55
C SER A 43 40.90 -8.14 6.83
N GLY A 44 40.46 -8.68 7.97
CA GLY A 44 41.04 -8.40 9.29
C GLY A 44 40.15 -8.94 10.41
N SER A 45 40.73 -9.71 11.32
CA SER A 45 40.03 -10.37 12.44
C SER A 45 40.13 -9.53 13.72
N PRO A 46 39.01 -9.16 14.38
CA PRO A 46 39.04 -8.26 15.53
C PRO A 46 39.12 -8.99 16.88
N SER A 47 39.96 -8.48 17.78
CA SER A 47 39.71 -8.50 19.21
C SER A 47 38.81 -7.31 19.60
N SER A 48 38.13 -7.39 20.75
CA SER A 48 37.19 -6.37 21.22
C SER A 48 37.82 -4.98 21.45
N SER A 49 36.99 -3.94 21.33
CA SER A 49 37.28 -2.51 21.57
C SER A 49 38.39 -1.89 20.70
N ASP A 50 38.12 -1.77 19.39
CA ASP A 50 38.91 -0.99 18.43
C ASP A 50 37.98 -0.01 17.67
N PRO A 51 38.32 1.29 17.55
CA PRO A 51 37.56 2.27 16.77
C PRO A 51 37.29 1.88 15.31
N GLU A 52 38.21 1.20 14.62
CA GLU A 52 37.98 0.73 13.25
C GLU A 52 36.96 -0.41 13.20
N VAL A 53 36.87 -1.22 14.26
CA VAL A 53 35.86 -2.29 14.39
C VAL A 53 34.48 -1.71 14.63
N PHE A 54 34.33 -0.70 15.50
CA PHE A 54 33.04 -0.01 15.65
C PHE A 54 32.61 0.66 14.33
N GLN A 55 33.52 1.34 13.63
CA GLN A 55 33.19 1.95 12.34
C GLN A 55 32.81 0.89 11.28
N LYS A 56 33.43 -0.29 11.32
CA LYS A 56 33.10 -1.42 10.45
C LYS A 56 31.73 -2.01 10.78
N ASP A 57 31.45 -2.29 12.05
CA ASP A 57 30.15 -2.81 12.50
C ASP A 57 28.99 -1.84 12.19
N PHE A 58 29.19 -0.53 12.41
CA PHE A 58 28.20 0.51 12.13
C PHE A 58 27.86 0.67 10.62
N MET A 59 28.79 0.27 9.75
CA MET A 59 28.65 0.31 8.28
C MET A 59 28.35 -1.05 7.66
N GLY A 60 28.41 -2.13 8.44
CA GLY A 60 28.30 -3.51 8.00
C GLY A 60 29.62 -4.28 8.17
N LYS A 61 29.65 -5.22 9.11
CA LYS A 61 30.84 -6.02 9.48
C LYS A 61 31.35 -6.95 8.37
N ASP A 62 30.46 -7.32 7.44
CA ASP A 62 30.65 -8.26 6.35
C ASP A 62 29.85 -7.82 5.10
N GLU A 63 30.11 -8.45 3.95
CA GLU A 63 29.53 -8.06 2.66
C GLU A 63 27.99 -8.22 2.61
N SER A 64 27.41 -9.10 3.41
CA SER A 64 25.95 -9.21 3.53
C SER A 64 25.41 -8.02 4.31
N SER A 65 25.96 -7.76 5.49
CA SER A 65 25.57 -6.67 6.37
C SER A 65 25.70 -5.30 5.68
N MET A 66 26.74 -5.09 4.85
CA MET A 66 26.88 -3.87 4.05
C MET A 66 25.76 -3.73 3.02
N LYS A 67 25.41 -4.80 2.28
CA LYS A 67 24.30 -4.79 1.30
C LYS A 67 22.94 -4.57 1.96
N ASP A 68 22.69 -5.19 3.12
CA ASP A 68 21.46 -5.00 3.88
C ASP A 68 21.32 -3.53 4.32
N ILE A 69 22.42 -2.90 4.76
CA ILE A 69 22.45 -1.47 5.11
C ILE A 69 22.21 -0.59 3.86
N GLU A 70 22.88 -0.87 2.74
CA GLU A 70 22.67 -0.15 1.48
C GLU A 70 21.22 -0.27 0.97
N GLU A 71 20.59 -1.44 1.10
CA GLU A 71 19.17 -1.60 0.77
C GLU A 71 18.28 -0.73 1.67
N TRP A 72 18.49 -0.71 2.99
CA TRP A 72 17.71 0.16 3.88
C TRP A 72 17.90 1.65 3.61
N LEU A 73 19.13 2.09 3.29
CA LEU A 73 19.43 3.47 2.89
C LEU A 73 18.73 3.83 1.56
N ARG A 74 18.81 2.94 0.56
CA ARG A 74 18.11 3.08 -0.73
C ARG A 74 16.59 3.08 -0.54
N LYS A 75 16.07 2.24 0.34
CA LYS A 75 14.65 2.13 0.65
C LYS A 75 14.12 3.44 1.23
N ALA A 76 14.83 4.03 2.20
CA ALA A 76 14.49 5.33 2.77
C ALA A 76 14.46 6.48 1.74
N ASP A 77 15.36 6.53 0.75
CA ASP A 77 15.26 7.56 -0.30
C ASP A 77 14.16 7.27 -1.34
N THR A 78 13.90 6.00 -1.67
CA THR A 78 12.86 5.62 -2.65
C THR A 78 11.43 5.65 -2.10
N GLN A 79 11.24 5.48 -0.79
CA GLN A 79 9.95 5.62 -0.10
C GLN A 79 9.80 6.98 0.61
N LYS A 80 10.65 7.99 0.28
CA LYS A 80 10.65 9.29 0.99
C LYS A 80 9.33 10.04 0.98
N ASP A 81 8.55 9.86 -0.08
CA ASP A 81 7.22 10.44 -0.28
C ASP A 81 6.09 9.48 0.19
N ASN A 82 6.43 8.40 0.89
CA ASN A 82 5.51 7.36 1.38
C ASN A 82 6.02 6.74 2.70
N ILE A 83 6.09 7.58 3.73
CA ILE A 83 6.67 7.26 5.05
C ILE A 83 5.86 6.17 5.78
N GLU A 84 4.55 6.08 5.54
CA GLU A 84 3.66 5.10 6.16
C GLU A 84 3.99 3.66 5.74
N ASN A 85 4.20 3.42 4.44
CA ASN A 85 4.63 2.09 3.97
C ASN A 85 6.04 1.76 4.46
N PHE A 86 6.94 2.75 4.57
CA PHE A 86 8.26 2.54 5.17
C PHE A 86 8.15 2.18 6.66
N ALA A 87 7.25 2.82 7.43
CA ALA A 87 6.99 2.47 8.84
C ALA A 87 6.37 1.07 9.00
N LEU A 88 5.47 0.66 8.11
CA LEU A 88 4.92 -0.70 8.07
C LEU A 88 5.97 -1.75 7.69
N ASP A 89 6.81 -1.45 6.69
CA ASP A 89 7.97 -2.26 6.29
C ASP A 89 8.95 -2.46 7.46
N LEU A 90 9.30 -1.38 8.17
CA LEU A 90 10.10 -1.42 9.39
C LEU A 90 9.44 -2.31 10.45
N ASN A 91 8.14 -2.11 10.74
CA ASN A 91 7.41 -2.89 11.74
C ASN A 91 7.43 -4.40 11.46
N ASN A 92 7.28 -4.79 10.19
CA ASN A 92 7.31 -6.18 9.76
C ASN A 92 8.73 -6.77 9.86
N HIS A 93 9.77 -6.02 9.48
CA HIS A 93 11.17 -6.46 9.55
C HIS A 93 11.72 -6.55 10.98
N LEU A 94 11.23 -5.70 11.88
CA LEU A 94 11.64 -5.62 13.30
C LEU A 94 10.86 -6.57 14.22
N LYS A 95 10.00 -7.43 13.66
CA LYS A 95 9.21 -8.43 14.39
C LYS A 95 10.06 -9.41 15.19
N ASP A 96 11.20 -9.79 14.64
CA ASP A 96 12.17 -10.76 15.15
C ASP A 96 13.56 -10.16 15.43
N LYS A 97 13.75 -8.85 15.23
CA LYS A 97 15.06 -8.17 15.26
C LYS A 97 15.03 -6.94 16.17
N THR A 98 16.13 -6.71 16.91
CA THR A 98 16.29 -5.53 17.76
C THR A 98 16.55 -4.25 16.93
N TYR A 99 17.40 -4.38 15.91
CA TYR A 99 17.88 -3.34 14.98
C TYR A 99 17.61 -3.78 13.53
N LEU A 100 17.84 -2.90 12.55
CA LEU A 100 17.60 -3.22 11.14
C LEU A 100 18.60 -4.22 10.55
N VAL A 101 19.87 -4.13 10.95
CA VAL A 101 20.93 -5.04 10.50
C VAL A 101 21.83 -5.40 11.69
N GLY A 102 22.03 -6.70 11.93
CA GLY A 102 22.87 -7.19 13.01
C GLY A 102 22.31 -6.97 14.43
N ASN A 103 23.22 -6.78 15.39
CA ASN A 103 22.94 -6.80 16.83
C ASN A 103 23.20 -5.46 17.54
N SER A 104 23.51 -4.42 16.78
CA SER A 104 23.82 -3.05 17.23
C SER A 104 23.18 -2.04 16.28
N ALA A 105 23.07 -0.77 16.69
CA ALA A 105 22.52 0.27 15.82
C ALA A 105 23.51 0.60 14.70
N THR A 106 23.01 0.67 13.47
CA THR A 106 23.79 0.93 12.25
C THR A 106 23.41 2.27 11.62
N ALA A 107 24.10 2.66 10.54
CA ALA A 107 23.67 3.81 9.74
C ALA A 107 22.27 3.62 9.11
N ALA A 108 21.82 2.38 8.89
CA ALA A 108 20.46 2.10 8.46
C ALA A 108 19.44 2.51 9.54
N ASP A 109 19.68 2.12 10.81
CA ASP A 109 18.79 2.46 11.92
C ASP A 109 18.63 3.97 12.11
N ILE A 110 19.74 4.72 12.11
CA ILE A 110 19.72 6.16 12.35
C ILE A 110 19.13 6.92 11.15
N THR A 111 19.38 6.46 9.92
CA THR A 111 18.77 7.07 8.72
C THR A 111 17.28 6.79 8.64
N ALA A 112 16.84 5.57 8.99
CA ALA A 112 15.43 5.23 9.08
C ALA A 112 14.73 6.04 10.18
N PHE A 113 15.34 6.18 11.36
CA PHE A 113 14.82 7.01 12.46
C PHE A 113 14.68 8.48 12.04
N ALA A 114 15.72 9.03 11.39
CA ALA A 114 15.70 10.38 10.84
C ALA A 114 14.58 10.59 9.80
N HIS A 115 14.23 9.53 9.06
CA HIS A 115 13.19 9.58 8.06
C HIS A 115 11.77 9.46 8.64
N VAL A 116 11.56 8.59 9.64
CA VAL A 116 10.23 8.34 10.23
C VAL A 116 9.85 9.26 11.40
N ASN A 117 10.76 10.11 11.90
CA ASN A 117 10.49 10.93 13.09
C ASN A 117 9.19 11.74 12.98
N SER A 118 8.97 12.44 11.86
CA SER A 118 7.76 13.22 11.61
C SER A 118 6.48 12.37 11.60
N PHE A 119 6.54 11.12 11.11
CA PHE A 119 5.42 10.19 11.17
C PHE A 119 5.16 9.76 12.63
N MET A 120 6.19 9.35 13.36
CA MET A 120 6.04 8.94 14.77
C MET A 120 5.58 10.07 15.69
N ALA A 121 6.00 11.31 15.44
CA ALA A 121 5.55 12.49 16.18
C ALA A 121 4.05 12.77 15.97
N ASN A 122 3.55 12.60 14.73
CA ASN A 122 2.16 12.89 14.37
C ASN A 122 1.20 11.69 14.53
N ALA A 123 1.70 10.46 14.55
CA ALA A 123 0.88 9.26 14.71
C ALA A 123 0.15 9.21 16.06
N SER A 124 -1.08 8.70 16.09
CA SER A 124 -1.83 8.49 17.34
C SER A 124 -1.20 7.40 18.21
N ASP A 125 -1.55 7.39 19.50
CA ASP A 125 -1.08 6.33 20.41
C ASP A 125 -1.60 4.95 20.02
N GLU A 126 -2.78 4.85 19.39
CA GLU A 126 -3.30 3.60 18.81
C GLU A 126 -2.46 3.14 17.61
N THR A 127 -2.06 4.06 16.72
CA THR A 127 -1.16 3.75 15.60
C THR A 127 0.21 3.29 16.10
N ARG A 128 0.77 3.99 17.10
CA ARG A 128 2.02 3.61 17.77
C ARG A 128 1.89 2.24 18.46
N ALA A 129 0.77 1.96 19.11
CA ALA A 129 0.52 0.68 19.78
C ALA A 129 0.35 -0.48 18.80
N ASN A 130 -0.30 -0.27 17.66
CA ASN A 130 -0.49 -1.32 16.64
C ASN A 130 0.79 -1.57 15.82
N LEU A 131 1.61 -0.55 15.56
CA LEU A 131 2.97 -0.68 15.02
C LEU A 131 3.99 -1.01 16.13
N ASN A 132 3.68 -2.01 16.96
CA ASN A 132 4.39 -2.30 18.22
C ASN A 132 5.91 -2.55 18.07
N TYR A 133 6.35 -3.27 17.04
CA TYR A 133 7.76 -3.60 16.82
C TYR A 133 8.55 -2.38 16.35
N PHE A 134 7.95 -1.59 15.46
CA PHE A 134 8.48 -0.31 15.00
C PHE A 134 8.53 0.72 16.13
N THR A 135 7.48 0.86 16.93
CA THR A 135 7.46 1.77 18.09
C THR A 135 8.48 1.37 19.16
N ARG A 136 8.67 0.07 19.43
CA ARG A 136 9.75 -0.45 20.29
C ARG A 136 11.12 0.00 19.79
N TRP A 137 11.39 -0.19 18.50
CA TRP A 137 12.65 0.19 17.87
C TRP A 137 12.85 1.71 17.82
N PHE A 138 11.82 2.48 17.45
CA PHE A 138 11.89 3.94 17.38
C PHE A 138 12.23 4.54 18.74
N ASN A 139 11.55 4.07 19.80
CA ASN A 139 11.88 4.48 21.17
C ASN A 139 13.29 4.02 21.59
N LEU A 140 13.79 2.88 21.12
CA LEU A 140 15.19 2.49 21.34
C LEU A 140 16.16 3.46 20.65
N ILE A 141 15.97 3.75 19.36
CA ILE A 141 16.86 4.67 18.62
C ILE A 141 16.78 6.11 19.18
N GLN A 142 15.60 6.56 19.61
CA GLN A 142 15.41 7.85 20.29
C GLN A 142 16.20 7.98 21.59
N ASN A 143 16.49 6.87 22.30
CA ASN A 143 17.19 6.90 23.59
C ASN A 143 18.70 6.59 23.50
N ILE A 144 19.21 6.13 22.35
CA ILE A 144 20.67 5.96 22.13
C ILE A 144 21.31 7.16 21.43
N ILE A 145 20.51 8.06 20.85
CA ILE A 145 20.98 9.32 20.27
C ILE A 145 20.83 10.42 21.34
N PRO A 146 21.81 11.32 21.53
CA PRO A 146 21.70 12.40 22.52
C PRO A 146 20.50 13.32 22.28
N ILE A 147 19.70 13.57 23.31
CA ILE A 147 18.45 14.37 23.26
C ILE A 147 18.71 15.76 22.63
N ASP A 148 19.76 16.45 23.06
CA ASP A 148 20.16 17.76 22.53
C ASP A 148 20.41 17.73 21.01
N SER A 149 20.90 16.60 20.48
CA SER A 149 21.15 16.42 19.04
C SER A 149 19.88 16.10 18.24
N ILE A 150 18.89 15.45 18.86
CA ILE A 150 17.54 15.28 18.31
C ILE A 150 16.84 16.65 18.23
N GLN A 151 16.93 17.44 19.30
CA GLN A 151 16.38 18.81 19.32
C GLN A 151 17.11 19.74 18.35
N ALA A 152 18.44 19.63 18.20
CA ALA A 152 19.25 20.45 17.28
C ALA A 152 19.05 20.14 15.77
N VAL A 153 18.28 19.11 15.42
CA VAL A 153 17.76 18.90 14.04
C VAL A 153 16.31 19.35 13.86
N GLY A 154 15.64 19.79 14.94
CA GLY A 154 14.25 20.23 14.93
C GLY A 154 13.23 19.13 15.24
N PHE A 155 13.66 18.02 15.84
CA PHE A 155 12.78 16.93 16.27
C PHE A 155 12.42 17.04 17.75
N ASN A 156 11.15 16.76 18.06
CA ASN A 156 10.68 16.61 19.43
C ASN A 156 10.89 15.16 19.90
N ILE A 157 11.05 14.97 21.21
CA ILE A 157 11.01 13.65 21.83
C ILE A 157 9.56 13.15 21.82
N VAL A 158 9.33 11.98 21.22
CA VAL A 158 8.02 11.34 21.19
C VAL A 158 7.86 10.49 22.44
N GLU A 159 6.96 10.90 23.34
CA GLU A 159 6.58 10.08 24.49
C GLU A 159 5.65 8.94 24.04
N ILE A 160 5.95 7.70 24.46
CA ILE A 160 5.17 6.52 24.10
C ILE A 160 4.24 6.14 25.25
N ASN A 161 2.93 6.25 25.02
CA ASN A 161 1.89 5.90 25.97
C ASN A 161 1.78 4.37 26.17
N LYS A 162 2.43 3.86 27.21
CA LYS A 162 2.50 2.41 27.52
C LYS A 162 1.18 1.80 28.02
N ASN A 163 0.13 2.61 28.21
CA ASN A 163 -1.17 2.13 28.69
C ASN A 163 -2.06 1.62 27.56
N ILE A 164 -1.88 2.12 26.34
CA ILE A 164 -2.56 1.59 25.16
C ILE A 164 -1.87 0.30 24.73
N LYS A 165 -2.64 -0.79 24.70
CA LYS A 165 -2.16 -2.10 24.24
C LYS A 165 -2.38 -2.24 22.73
N PRO A 166 -1.48 -2.94 22.01
CA PRO A 166 -1.77 -3.38 20.64
C PRO A 166 -3.09 -4.16 20.62
N GLN A 167 -3.91 -3.98 19.60
CA GLN A 167 -5.17 -4.73 19.48
C GLN A 167 -4.87 -6.19 19.10
N ILE A 168 -4.92 -7.09 20.09
CA ILE A 168 -4.60 -8.51 19.91
C ILE A 168 -5.75 -9.22 19.19
N SER A 169 -5.61 -9.41 17.87
CA SER A 169 -6.36 -10.43 17.15
C SER A 169 -5.88 -11.82 17.61
N ASN A 170 -6.77 -12.58 18.26
CA ASN A 170 -6.45 -13.92 18.76
C ASN A 170 -6.42 -14.96 17.63
N SER A 171 -5.31 -15.03 16.90
CA SER A 171 -4.97 -16.16 16.02
C SER A 171 -3.84 -16.98 16.63
N LYS A 172 -4.14 -18.15 17.20
CA LYS A 172 -3.14 -19.09 17.72
C LYS A 172 -3.13 -20.38 16.89
N SER A 173 -1.90 -20.91 16.70
CA SER A 173 -1.54 -22.28 16.31
C SER A 173 -1.96 -22.78 14.91
N ASP A 174 -1.00 -23.49 14.32
CA ASP A 174 -1.07 -24.51 13.25
C ASP A 174 -1.55 -24.05 11.85
N ASN A 175 -0.84 -24.36 10.75
CA ASN A 175 0.12 -25.44 10.54
C ASN A 175 1.41 -25.01 9.81
N SER A 176 2.55 -25.54 10.27
CA SER A 176 3.79 -25.64 9.51
C SER A 176 3.95 -27.05 8.92
N LYS A 177 3.36 -27.30 7.75
CA LYS A 177 3.62 -28.50 6.90
C LYS A 177 2.91 -28.39 5.54
N GLU A 178 3.69 -28.22 4.48
CA GLU A 178 3.76 -29.07 3.28
C GLU A 178 4.37 -28.28 2.11
N LEU A 179 5.70 -28.39 1.99
CA LEU A 179 6.47 -27.94 0.83
C LEU A 179 7.67 -28.88 0.67
N ASP A 180 7.42 -30.11 0.21
CA ASP A 180 8.50 -30.95 -0.33
C ASP A 180 7.98 -32.08 -1.23
N LYS A 181 8.80 -32.48 -2.20
CA LYS A 181 8.55 -33.46 -3.29
C LYS A 181 7.54 -32.97 -4.35
N LYS A 182 7.77 -33.16 -5.66
CA LYS A 182 8.88 -33.87 -6.34
C LYS A 182 9.18 -33.28 -7.73
N SER A 183 10.46 -33.17 -8.07
CA SER A 183 10.94 -32.93 -9.44
C SER A 183 11.28 -34.24 -10.15
N GLU A 184 11.17 -34.25 -11.48
CA GLU A 184 11.63 -35.29 -12.43
C GLU A 184 10.97 -36.69 -12.31
N VAL A 185 10.85 -37.51 -13.37
CA VAL A 185 11.29 -37.43 -14.79
C VAL A 185 10.03 -37.61 -15.70
N VAL A 186 10.00 -37.77 -17.04
CA VAL A 186 10.92 -38.28 -18.10
C VAL A 186 10.76 -37.42 -19.38
N SER A 187 11.65 -37.55 -20.37
CA SER A 187 11.52 -36.98 -21.73
C SER A 187 11.71 -38.05 -22.81
N SER A 188 10.79 -38.16 -23.79
CA SER A 188 11.07 -38.59 -25.18
C SER A 188 9.87 -38.66 -26.16
N ASN A 189 10.05 -37.98 -27.30
CA ASN A 189 9.53 -38.17 -28.68
C ASN A 189 8.40 -39.17 -29.04
N SER A 190 7.35 -38.63 -29.69
CA SER A 190 7.01 -38.90 -31.11
C SER A 190 6.26 -37.68 -31.69
N ALA A 191 6.40 -37.16 -32.93
CA ALA A 191 6.98 -37.57 -34.24
C ALA A 191 5.95 -38.09 -35.29
N GLY A 192 5.67 -37.26 -36.30
CA GLY A 192 4.78 -37.52 -37.46
C GLY A 192 3.62 -36.50 -37.57
N SER A 193 3.65 -35.44 -38.39
CA SER A 193 3.70 -35.32 -39.88
C SER A 193 2.30 -35.30 -40.54
N ALA A 194 1.97 -34.46 -41.55
CA ALA A 194 2.68 -33.31 -42.13
C ALA A 194 1.78 -32.47 -43.09
N GLN A 195 2.21 -31.22 -43.38
CA GLN A 195 1.96 -30.39 -44.59
C GLN A 195 0.50 -29.97 -44.95
N GLY A 196 0.25 -28.88 -45.73
CA GLY A 196 1.13 -27.88 -46.37
C GLY A 196 0.47 -26.48 -46.40
N VAL A 197 1.12 -25.31 -46.53
CA VAL A 197 2.13 -24.78 -47.49
C VAL A 197 1.53 -23.95 -48.65
N ASN A 198 1.50 -22.61 -48.47
CA ASN A 198 1.98 -21.54 -49.37
C ASN A 198 1.59 -20.17 -48.75
N GLU A 199 2.49 -19.18 -48.57
CA GLU A 199 3.22 -18.36 -49.57
C GLU A 199 2.32 -17.44 -50.44
N GLY A 200 2.51 -16.12 -50.47
CA GLY A 200 3.43 -15.29 -49.67
C GLY A 200 3.53 -13.81 -50.09
N LYS A 201 4.40 -13.06 -49.37
CA LYS A 201 5.08 -11.78 -49.69
C LYS A 201 4.30 -10.65 -50.40
N LYS A 202 4.30 -9.46 -49.75
CA LYS A 202 5.15 -8.34 -50.23
C LYS A 202 5.44 -7.26 -49.18
N ASP A 203 6.53 -6.55 -49.39
CA ASP A 203 7.17 -5.61 -48.48
C ASP A 203 6.51 -4.23 -48.39
N LYS A 204 6.73 -3.55 -47.25
CA LYS A 204 7.16 -2.14 -47.26
C LYS A 204 7.89 -1.77 -45.96
N GLN A 205 9.18 -1.50 -46.07
CA GLN A 205 10.03 -1.03 -44.98
C GLN A 205 10.25 0.49 -45.08
N ALA A 206 10.67 1.11 -43.96
CA ALA A 206 11.22 2.45 -43.85
C ALA A 206 10.33 3.67 -44.21
N LYS A 207 9.83 4.33 -43.16
CA LYS A 207 10.43 5.63 -42.77
C LYS A 207 10.42 5.76 -41.24
N LYS A 208 11.60 6.01 -40.64
CA LYS A 208 11.80 6.01 -39.17
C LYS A 208 12.17 7.43 -38.70
N GLU A 209 11.17 8.30 -38.61
CA GLU A 209 11.40 9.68 -38.16
C GLU A 209 11.47 9.79 -36.64
N LYS A 210 12.60 10.34 -36.18
CA LYS A 210 13.06 10.35 -34.79
C LYS A 210 12.50 11.58 -34.07
N LYS A 211 11.21 11.56 -33.70
CA LYS A 211 10.63 12.64 -32.88
C LYS A 211 11.34 12.73 -31.53
N GLU A 212 11.98 13.87 -31.30
CA GLU A 212 12.76 14.13 -30.10
C GLU A 212 11.84 14.21 -28.86
N LYS A 213 12.28 13.61 -27.75
CA LYS A 213 11.63 13.84 -26.46
C LYS A 213 12.01 15.25 -25.99
N LYS A 214 11.09 16.21 -26.15
CA LYS A 214 11.10 17.39 -25.26
C LYS A 214 11.10 16.90 -23.81
N PRO A 215 11.82 17.58 -22.90
CA PRO A 215 11.68 17.32 -21.47
C PRO A 215 10.21 17.40 -21.07
N ALA A 216 9.74 16.43 -20.29
CA ALA A 216 8.42 16.55 -19.68
C ALA A 216 8.48 17.71 -18.68
N ALA A 217 7.48 18.58 -18.71
CA ALA A 217 7.28 19.55 -17.62
C ALA A 217 7.13 18.78 -16.29
N PRO A 218 7.50 19.39 -15.14
CA PRO A 218 7.26 18.79 -13.83
C PRO A 218 5.78 18.37 -13.75
N LYS A 219 5.54 17.10 -13.45
CA LYS A 219 4.17 16.66 -13.15
C LYS A 219 3.78 17.26 -11.82
N GLU A 220 2.81 18.14 -11.86
CA GLU A 220 2.05 18.56 -10.69
C GLU A 220 1.54 17.30 -9.98
N ILE A 221 1.97 17.10 -8.73
CA ILE A 221 1.60 15.92 -7.94
C ILE A 221 0.22 16.20 -7.35
N VAL A 222 -0.80 16.07 -8.21
CA VAL A 222 -2.21 16.11 -7.77
C VAL A 222 -2.40 14.97 -6.77
N PRO A 223 -2.77 15.25 -5.51
CA PRO A 223 -2.93 14.20 -4.50
C PRO A 223 -4.05 13.24 -4.91
N THR A 224 -3.87 11.95 -4.65
CA THR A 224 -4.86 10.92 -4.95
C THR A 224 -6.01 11.02 -3.95
N VAL A 225 -7.13 11.61 -4.38
CA VAL A 225 -8.30 11.93 -3.52
C VAL A 225 -9.57 11.16 -3.95
N PRO A 226 -10.49 10.85 -3.02
CA PRO A 226 -11.65 9.99 -3.29
C PRO A 226 -12.63 10.57 -4.33
N SER A 227 -12.66 11.89 -4.49
CA SER A 227 -13.40 12.61 -5.55
C SER A 227 -13.07 12.15 -6.96
N MET A 228 -11.86 11.63 -7.21
CA MET A 228 -11.45 11.09 -8.52
C MET A 228 -12.28 9.87 -8.95
N ILE A 229 -12.96 9.20 -8.02
CA ILE A 229 -13.78 8.01 -8.27
C ILE A 229 -15.23 8.45 -8.55
N ASP A 230 -15.78 8.01 -9.68
CA ASP A 230 -17.17 8.28 -10.07
C ASP A 230 -18.09 7.27 -9.36
N LEU A 231 -18.68 7.69 -8.26
CA LEU A 231 -19.67 6.91 -7.51
C LEU A 231 -21.07 7.44 -7.80
N ARG A 232 -21.98 6.57 -8.24
CA ARG A 232 -23.38 6.93 -8.51
C ARG A 232 -24.34 5.93 -7.90
N VAL A 233 -25.56 6.38 -7.64
CA VAL A 233 -26.68 5.50 -7.35
C VAL A 233 -27.06 4.74 -8.62
N GLY A 234 -27.12 3.42 -8.50
CA GLY A 234 -27.58 2.51 -9.54
C GLY A 234 -28.82 1.74 -9.12
N ARG A 235 -29.67 1.37 -10.08
CA ARG A 235 -30.81 0.47 -9.90
C ARG A 235 -30.61 -0.79 -10.72
N ILE A 236 -30.63 -1.96 -10.08
CA ILE A 236 -30.58 -3.25 -10.76
C ILE A 236 -31.93 -3.48 -11.46
N VAL A 237 -32.01 -3.17 -12.76
CA VAL A 237 -33.25 -3.32 -13.55
C VAL A 237 -33.44 -4.75 -14.08
N LYS A 238 -32.36 -5.54 -14.16
CA LYS A 238 -32.39 -6.98 -14.45
C LYS A 238 -31.22 -7.67 -13.76
N VAL A 239 -31.42 -8.90 -13.31
CA VAL A 239 -30.35 -9.77 -12.78
C VAL A 239 -30.56 -11.22 -13.25
N GLU A 240 -29.49 -11.85 -13.72
CA GLU A 240 -29.47 -13.25 -14.17
C GLU A 240 -28.19 -13.95 -13.67
N LYS A 241 -28.20 -15.28 -13.53
CA LYS A 241 -26.95 -16.03 -13.26
C LYS A 241 -26.03 -15.99 -14.47
N HIS A 242 -24.72 -15.85 -14.26
CA HIS A 242 -23.74 -15.90 -15.33
C HIS A 242 -23.73 -17.31 -15.97
N PRO A 243 -23.83 -17.44 -17.31
CA PRO A 243 -23.97 -18.75 -17.96
C PRO A 243 -22.79 -19.69 -17.65
N ASP A 244 -21.56 -19.17 -17.70
CA ASP A 244 -20.34 -19.96 -17.50
C ASP A 244 -19.73 -19.84 -16.08
N ALA A 245 -20.50 -19.40 -15.05
CA ALA A 245 -19.95 -19.19 -13.71
C ALA A 245 -20.97 -19.18 -12.55
N ASP A 246 -21.06 -20.28 -11.80
CA ASP A 246 -22.00 -20.45 -10.68
C ASP A 246 -21.90 -19.40 -9.55
N SER A 247 -20.74 -18.76 -9.39
CA SER A 247 -20.51 -17.75 -8.36
C SER A 247 -20.76 -16.31 -8.80
N LEU A 248 -21.18 -16.09 -10.06
CA LEU A 248 -21.38 -14.75 -10.64
C LEU A 248 -22.83 -14.49 -11.05
N TYR A 249 -23.31 -13.28 -10.76
CA TYR A 249 -24.49 -12.71 -11.40
C TYR A 249 -24.07 -11.79 -12.55
N VAL A 250 -25.01 -11.55 -13.47
CA VAL A 250 -24.93 -10.55 -14.52
C VAL A 250 -26.10 -9.60 -14.31
N GLU A 251 -25.80 -8.36 -13.97
CA GLU A 251 -26.80 -7.31 -13.77
C GLU A 251 -26.90 -6.40 -14.99
N GLN A 252 -28.09 -5.84 -15.22
CA GLN A 252 -28.24 -4.57 -15.93
C GLN A 252 -28.55 -3.50 -14.89
N ILE A 253 -27.65 -2.53 -14.74
CA ILE A 253 -27.75 -1.46 -13.73
C ILE A 253 -27.96 -0.13 -14.43
N ASP A 254 -29.15 0.44 -14.25
CA ASP A 254 -29.48 1.81 -14.60
C ASP A 254 -28.73 2.76 -13.65
N VAL A 255 -27.86 3.60 -14.19
CA VAL A 255 -27.05 4.61 -13.46
C VAL A 255 -27.32 6.03 -13.97
N GLY A 256 -28.55 6.29 -14.42
CA GLY A 256 -28.96 7.59 -14.98
C GLY A 256 -28.33 7.91 -16.35
N GLU A 257 -27.90 6.88 -17.07
CA GLU A 257 -27.36 6.99 -18.43
C GLU A 257 -28.40 6.50 -19.46
N ALA A 258 -28.15 6.76 -20.75
CA ALA A 258 -29.13 6.47 -21.82
C ALA A 258 -29.48 4.98 -21.97
N GLU A 259 -28.58 4.08 -21.55
CA GLU A 259 -28.82 2.64 -21.46
C GLU A 259 -28.26 2.10 -20.13
N PRO A 260 -28.87 1.07 -19.51
CA PRO A 260 -28.30 0.39 -18.36
C PRO A 260 -26.93 -0.22 -18.67
N ARG A 261 -26.03 -0.20 -17.68
CA ARG A 261 -24.72 -0.84 -17.79
C ARG A 261 -24.82 -2.32 -17.45
N THR A 262 -24.21 -3.17 -18.28
CA THR A 262 -23.95 -4.56 -17.91
C THR A 262 -22.87 -4.58 -16.82
N VAL A 263 -23.18 -5.23 -15.70
CA VAL A 263 -22.28 -5.45 -14.56
C VAL A 263 -22.19 -6.96 -14.30
N VAL A 264 -21.09 -7.41 -13.70
CA VAL A 264 -20.88 -8.81 -13.30
C VAL A 264 -20.41 -8.83 -11.84
N SER A 265 -21.25 -9.32 -10.92
CA SER A 265 -20.97 -9.31 -9.48
C SER A 265 -20.75 -10.72 -8.90
N GLY A 266 -19.96 -10.80 -7.82
CA GLY A 266 -19.68 -12.05 -7.09
C GLY A 266 -20.73 -12.43 -6.02
N LEU A 267 -21.99 -12.02 -6.20
CA LEU A 267 -22.96 -11.96 -5.10
C LEU A 267 -23.85 -13.21 -4.90
N VAL A 268 -23.72 -14.25 -5.74
CA VAL A 268 -24.56 -15.48 -5.71
C VAL A 268 -24.50 -16.25 -4.37
N LYS A 269 -23.46 -16.04 -3.56
CA LYS A 269 -23.32 -16.64 -2.22
C LYS A 269 -24.02 -15.85 -1.09
N TYR A 270 -24.42 -14.60 -1.35
CA TYR A 270 -24.85 -13.66 -0.30
C TYR A 270 -26.26 -13.11 -0.51
N TYR A 271 -26.78 -13.15 -1.74
CA TYR A 271 -28.10 -12.64 -2.12
C TYR A 271 -28.79 -13.55 -3.14
N THR A 272 -30.13 -13.61 -3.09
CA THR A 272 -30.94 -14.27 -4.13
C THR A 272 -31.27 -13.33 -5.29
N LEU A 273 -31.81 -13.85 -6.40
CA LEU A 273 -32.24 -13.02 -7.55
C LEU A 273 -33.33 -12.02 -7.15
N GLU A 274 -34.21 -12.42 -6.23
CA GLU A 274 -35.33 -11.64 -5.72
C GLU A 274 -34.87 -10.49 -4.81
N GLU A 275 -33.78 -10.67 -4.05
CA GLU A 275 -33.17 -9.61 -3.22
C GLU A 275 -32.33 -8.61 -4.02
N MET A 276 -31.83 -9.04 -5.18
CA MET A 276 -31.07 -8.24 -6.14
C MET A 276 -31.98 -7.39 -7.05
N GLN A 277 -33.12 -7.92 -7.49
CA GLN A 277 -33.98 -7.27 -8.49
C GLN A 277 -34.61 -5.97 -7.98
N ASN A 278 -34.57 -4.92 -8.81
CA ASN A 278 -35.04 -3.55 -8.53
C ASN A 278 -34.35 -2.83 -7.36
N ARG A 279 -33.32 -3.43 -6.75
CA ARG A 279 -32.56 -2.85 -5.63
C ARG A 279 -31.77 -1.61 -6.08
N LEU A 280 -31.72 -0.60 -5.21
CA LEU A 280 -30.78 0.53 -5.30
C LEU A 280 -29.45 0.16 -4.65
N VAL A 281 -28.35 0.55 -5.30
CA VAL A 281 -26.97 0.28 -4.91
C VAL A 281 -26.08 1.49 -5.18
N ILE A 282 -24.88 1.54 -4.59
CA ILE A 282 -23.80 2.42 -5.08
C ILE A 282 -22.96 1.66 -6.11
N ALA A 283 -22.68 2.30 -7.26
CA ALA A 283 -21.89 1.76 -8.35
C ALA A 283 -20.67 2.64 -8.67
N VAL A 284 -19.53 2.01 -8.92
CA VAL A 284 -18.28 2.63 -9.36
C VAL A 284 -18.26 2.69 -10.88
N CYS A 285 -18.39 3.89 -11.45
CA CYS A 285 -18.71 4.11 -12.86
C CYS A 285 -17.52 4.50 -13.77
N ASN A 286 -16.34 4.83 -13.21
CA ASN A 286 -15.15 5.22 -14.00
C ASN A 286 -13.97 4.23 -13.95
N LEU A 287 -14.17 3.02 -13.42
CA LEU A 287 -13.19 1.93 -13.54
C LEU A 287 -13.04 1.48 -15.00
N LYS A 288 -11.85 1.01 -15.37
CA LYS A 288 -11.63 0.39 -16.69
C LYS A 288 -12.46 -0.90 -16.81
N PRO A 289 -13.36 -1.04 -17.81
CA PRO A 289 -14.20 -2.22 -17.96
C PRO A 289 -13.39 -3.52 -18.03
N ALA A 290 -13.81 -4.53 -17.25
CA ALA A 290 -13.10 -5.79 -17.06
C ALA A 290 -13.91 -6.97 -17.64
N ALA A 291 -13.23 -7.96 -18.22
CA ALA A 291 -13.86 -9.18 -18.70
C ALA A 291 -13.83 -10.26 -17.61
N MET A 292 -14.99 -10.72 -17.18
CA MET A 292 -15.19 -11.77 -16.20
C MET A 292 -15.90 -12.94 -16.90
N ARG A 293 -15.18 -14.07 -17.06
CA ARG A 293 -15.69 -15.31 -17.68
C ARG A 293 -16.33 -15.14 -19.08
N GLY A 294 -15.92 -14.10 -19.81
CA GLY A 294 -16.37 -13.79 -21.18
C GLY A 294 -17.26 -12.56 -21.26
N ILE A 295 -18.06 -12.29 -20.23
CA ILE A 295 -18.91 -11.09 -20.15
C ILE A 295 -18.08 -9.91 -19.62
N LYS A 296 -18.37 -8.70 -20.12
CA LYS A 296 -17.61 -7.49 -19.81
C LYS A 296 -18.42 -6.59 -18.87
N SER A 297 -17.92 -6.41 -17.65
CA SER A 297 -18.50 -5.50 -16.66
C SER A 297 -18.09 -4.04 -16.94
N TYR A 298 -19.06 -3.13 -16.93
CA TYR A 298 -18.88 -1.69 -17.20
C TYR A 298 -19.03 -0.80 -15.96
N ALA A 299 -19.27 -1.40 -14.79
CA ALA A 299 -19.18 -0.77 -13.48
C ALA A 299 -18.80 -1.84 -12.44
N MET A 300 -18.77 -1.47 -11.17
CA MET A 300 -18.64 -2.39 -10.04
C MET A 300 -19.61 -1.97 -8.93
N VAL A 301 -20.34 -2.90 -8.33
CA VAL A 301 -21.21 -2.59 -7.19
C VAL A 301 -20.37 -2.49 -5.92
N LEU A 302 -20.52 -1.40 -5.17
CA LEU A 302 -19.81 -1.15 -3.92
C LEU A 302 -20.54 -1.80 -2.75
N CYS A 303 -19.88 -2.74 -2.08
CA CYS A 303 -20.44 -3.49 -0.96
C CYS A 303 -19.56 -3.39 0.29
N ALA A 304 -20.18 -3.24 1.46
CA ALA A 304 -19.51 -3.53 2.72
C ALA A 304 -19.20 -5.02 2.83
N SER A 305 -18.05 -5.37 3.40
CA SER A 305 -17.66 -6.76 3.62
C SER A 305 -16.99 -6.94 4.97
N HIS A 306 -17.27 -8.07 5.60
CA HIS A 306 -16.59 -8.54 6.79
C HIS A 306 -15.97 -9.92 6.50
N THR A 307 -14.74 -10.12 6.96
CA THR A 307 -14.00 -11.38 6.86
C THR A 307 -13.55 -11.74 8.26
N GLU A 308 -13.99 -12.89 8.76
CA GLU A 308 -13.50 -13.42 10.03
C GLU A 308 -12.07 -13.95 9.89
N SER A 309 -11.31 -13.87 10.99
CA SER A 309 -9.85 -14.04 11.01
C SER A 309 -9.39 -15.46 10.69
N GLY A 310 -9.32 -15.79 9.40
CA GLY A 310 -8.80 -17.06 8.89
C GLY A 310 -9.25 -17.36 7.44
N ASP A 311 -10.39 -16.83 7.02
CA ASP A 311 -10.98 -17.16 5.71
C ASP A 311 -10.48 -16.28 4.56
N ALA A 312 -10.32 -16.90 3.38
CA ALA A 312 -9.96 -16.22 2.13
C ALA A 312 -11.15 -15.52 1.44
N ALA A 313 -12.38 -15.73 1.93
CA ALA A 313 -13.60 -15.12 1.43
C ALA A 313 -14.30 -14.38 2.58
N PRO A 314 -15.02 -13.27 2.33
CA PRO A 314 -15.76 -12.58 3.38
C PRO A 314 -16.89 -13.47 3.91
N SER A 315 -16.99 -13.60 5.24
CA SER A 315 -18.08 -14.33 5.91
C SER A 315 -19.41 -13.60 5.74
N LYS A 316 -19.37 -12.27 5.52
CA LYS A 316 -20.56 -11.47 5.17
C LYS A 316 -20.25 -10.39 4.14
N VAL A 317 -21.16 -10.20 3.20
CA VAL A 317 -21.19 -9.08 2.26
C VAL A 317 -22.56 -8.42 2.35
N GLU A 318 -22.60 -7.09 2.36
CA GLU A 318 -23.83 -6.29 2.31
C GLU A 318 -23.69 -5.15 1.31
N PHE A 319 -24.76 -4.82 0.59
CA PHE A 319 -24.79 -3.59 -0.22
C PHE A 319 -24.55 -2.34 0.64
N ILE A 320 -23.93 -1.33 0.03
CA ILE A 320 -24.11 0.04 0.50
C ILE A 320 -25.43 0.56 -0.06
N GLU A 321 -26.41 0.70 0.84
CA GLU A 321 -27.76 1.19 0.56
C GLU A 321 -27.73 2.73 0.53
N PRO A 322 -28.16 3.37 -0.59
CA PRO A 322 -28.28 4.83 -0.65
C PRO A 322 -29.51 5.31 0.15
N PRO A 323 -29.53 6.59 0.58
CA PRO A 323 -30.64 7.14 1.37
C PRO A 323 -31.98 7.14 0.62
N THR A 324 -33.07 6.99 1.37
CA THR A 324 -34.44 6.94 0.84
C THR A 324 -34.76 8.15 -0.04
N GLY A 325 -35.28 7.89 -1.24
CA GLY A 325 -35.57 8.94 -2.23
C GLY A 325 -34.45 9.24 -3.23
N SER A 326 -33.32 8.53 -3.14
CA SER A 326 -32.26 8.57 -4.16
C SER A 326 -32.72 7.97 -5.49
N ASN A 327 -32.23 8.54 -6.60
CA ASN A 327 -32.60 8.17 -7.97
C ASN A 327 -31.39 7.61 -8.74
N PRO A 328 -31.60 6.75 -9.76
CA PRO A 328 -30.53 6.31 -10.65
C PRO A 328 -29.79 7.50 -11.28
N GLY A 329 -28.46 7.51 -11.13
CA GLY A 329 -27.60 8.62 -11.58
C GLY A 329 -27.31 9.68 -10.53
N ASP A 330 -27.99 9.71 -9.39
CA ASP A 330 -27.65 10.61 -8.28
C ASP A 330 -26.19 10.35 -7.86
N ARG A 331 -25.37 11.41 -7.81
CA ARG A 331 -23.95 11.28 -7.47
C ARG A 331 -23.77 11.01 -5.98
N ALA A 332 -23.00 9.98 -5.66
CA ALA A 332 -22.47 9.77 -4.33
C ALA A 332 -21.10 10.44 -4.21
N SER A 333 -20.85 11.13 -3.11
CA SER A 333 -19.61 11.88 -2.88
C SER A 333 -19.23 11.91 -1.40
N PHE A 334 -17.94 11.97 -1.11
CA PHE A 334 -17.45 11.99 0.26
C PHE A 334 -17.51 13.41 0.84
N ASP A 335 -17.77 13.53 2.14
CA ASP A 335 -17.89 14.82 2.80
C ASP A 335 -16.58 15.62 2.76
N GLY A 336 -16.65 16.92 2.44
CA GLY A 336 -15.50 17.76 2.07
C GLY A 336 -15.05 17.66 0.61
N PHE A 337 -15.48 16.63 -0.14
CA PHE A 337 -15.04 16.35 -1.52
C PHE A 337 -16.14 16.55 -2.59
N GLN A 338 -17.34 17.02 -2.21
CA GLN A 338 -18.52 17.11 -3.09
C GLN A 338 -18.29 17.98 -4.34
N ASN A 339 -17.55 19.09 -4.19
CA ASN A 339 -17.36 20.11 -5.23
C ASN A 339 -16.30 19.75 -6.30
N GLN A 340 -15.76 18.53 -6.30
CA GLN A 340 -14.73 18.08 -7.23
C GLN A 340 -15.31 17.04 -8.22
N GLU A 341 -15.02 17.18 -9.51
CA GLU A 341 -15.45 16.22 -10.54
C GLU A 341 -14.56 14.95 -10.56
N PRO A 342 -15.12 13.77 -10.89
CA PRO A 342 -14.36 12.53 -11.02
C PRO A 342 -13.55 12.46 -12.31
N GLU A 343 -12.49 11.65 -12.33
CA GLU A 343 -11.72 11.37 -13.56
C GLU A 343 -12.62 10.64 -14.58
N PRO A 344 -12.68 11.04 -15.87
CA PRO A 344 -13.56 10.39 -16.86
C PRO A 344 -13.29 8.89 -17.06
N LEU A 345 -12.05 8.44 -16.80
CA LEU A 345 -11.71 7.03 -16.68
C LEU A 345 -10.44 6.85 -15.82
N LEU A 346 -10.53 6.06 -14.76
CA LEU A 346 -9.40 5.73 -13.90
C LEU A 346 -8.31 4.97 -14.67
N ASN A 347 -7.09 5.49 -14.63
CA ASN A 347 -5.92 4.88 -15.27
C ASN A 347 -5.30 3.83 -14.33
N PRO A 348 -5.33 2.52 -14.65
CA PRO A 348 -4.78 1.48 -13.76
C PRO A 348 -3.28 1.64 -13.46
N LYS A 349 -2.53 2.36 -14.30
CA LYS A 349 -1.11 2.66 -14.04
C LYS A 349 -0.89 3.72 -12.95
N LYS A 350 -1.92 4.49 -12.58
CA LYS A 350 -1.89 5.41 -11.43
C LYS A 350 -2.26 4.72 -10.10
N LYS A 351 -2.86 3.52 -10.13
CA LYS A 351 -3.39 2.79 -8.96
C LYS A 351 -4.34 3.59 -8.04
N ILE A 352 -5.13 4.51 -8.61
CA ILE A 352 -6.01 5.42 -7.85
C ILE A 352 -6.97 4.63 -6.94
N TRP A 353 -7.66 3.63 -7.48
CA TRP A 353 -8.59 2.80 -6.72
C TRP A 353 -7.88 2.05 -5.60
N GLU A 354 -6.75 1.40 -5.91
CA GLU A 354 -5.98 0.60 -4.98
C GLU A 354 -5.28 1.43 -3.88
N THR A 355 -5.17 2.75 -4.06
CA THR A 355 -4.69 3.70 -3.04
C THR A 355 -5.82 4.21 -2.12
N ILE A 356 -7.03 4.39 -2.65
CA ILE A 356 -8.15 5.00 -1.89
C ILE A 356 -9.01 3.94 -1.20
N GLN A 357 -9.25 2.80 -1.86
CA GLN A 357 -10.11 1.71 -1.37
C GLN A 357 -9.74 1.18 0.02
N PRO A 358 -8.47 1.10 0.46
CA PRO A 358 -8.15 0.70 1.84
C PRO A 358 -8.81 1.57 2.92
N GLY A 359 -9.08 2.85 2.62
CA GLY A 359 -9.82 3.75 3.51
C GLY A 359 -11.35 3.64 3.38
N PHE A 360 -11.90 2.96 2.37
CA PHE A 360 -13.35 2.77 2.23
C PHE A 360 -13.85 1.79 3.30
N ILE A 361 -14.59 2.31 4.28
CA ILE A 361 -15.07 1.55 5.44
C ILE A 361 -16.49 1.95 5.85
N THR A 362 -17.14 1.11 6.66
CA THR A 362 -18.35 1.47 7.41
C THR A 362 -18.03 1.91 8.85
N SER A 363 -18.73 2.93 9.34
CA SER A 363 -18.60 3.43 10.72
C SER A 363 -19.24 2.49 11.76
N ASN A 364 -19.20 2.88 13.04
CA ASN A 364 -19.98 2.22 14.10
C ASN A 364 -21.50 2.34 13.83
N ASP A 365 -21.93 3.47 13.29
CA ASP A 365 -23.32 3.85 13.02
C ASP A 365 -23.83 3.36 11.64
N LEU A 366 -23.14 2.34 11.11
CA LEU A 366 -23.34 1.70 9.81
C LEU A 366 -23.19 2.62 8.59
N GLU A 367 -22.71 3.85 8.78
CA GLU A 367 -22.52 4.79 7.67
C GLU A 367 -21.35 4.38 6.80
N ALA A 368 -21.56 4.38 5.48
CA ALA A 368 -20.50 4.21 4.50
C ALA A 368 -19.64 5.49 4.43
N GLY A 369 -18.34 5.34 4.22
CA GLY A 369 -17.45 6.49 4.07
C GLY A 369 -16.03 6.11 3.68
N TRP A 370 -15.15 7.12 3.72
CA TRP A 370 -13.72 6.98 3.49
C TRP A 370 -12.97 7.61 4.65
N THR A 371 -12.06 6.85 5.25
CA THR A 371 -11.08 7.37 6.20
C THR A 371 -9.84 7.83 5.44
N ASP A 372 -9.43 9.09 5.66
CA ASP A 372 -8.22 9.66 5.06
C ASP A 372 -6.95 9.27 5.83
N ALA A 373 -5.77 9.74 5.37
CA ALA A 373 -4.50 9.52 6.07
C ALA A 373 -4.42 10.21 7.45
N SER A 374 -5.19 11.28 7.67
CA SER A 374 -5.36 11.96 8.96
C SER A 374 -6.24 11.20 9.96
N ASN A 375 -6.87 10.09 9.52
CA ASN A 375 -7.93 9.35 10.22
C ASN A 375 -9.27 10.12 10.36
N GLU A 376 -9.50 11.16 9.56
CA GLU A 376 -10.80 11.81 9.43
C GLU A 376 -11.75 10.92 8.63
N PHE A 377 -12.98 10.72 9.11
CA PHE A 377 -13.99 9.88 8.46
C PHE A 377 -14.96 10.72 7.64
N HIS A 378 -14.73 10.77 6.33
CA HIS A 378 -15.57 11.45 5.37
C HIS A 378 -16.75 10.55 4.99
N LYS A 379 -17.97 10.94 5.41
CA LYS A 379 -19.20 10.18 5.10
C LYS A 379 -19.44 10.12 3.59
N LEU A 380 -19.91 8.99 3.07
CA LEU A 380 -20.40 8.87 1.70
C LEU A 380 -21.84 9.38 1.64
N LEU A 381 -22.03 10.53 0.99
CA LEU A 381 -23.29 11.24 0.92
C LEU A 381 -23.91 11.18 -0.48
N VAL A 382 -25.22 10.97 -0.54
CA VAL A 382 -26.07 11.23 -1.73
C VAL A 382 -27.12 12.26 -1.31
N ASN A 383 -27.27 13.32 -2.09
CA ASN A 383 -28.22 14.41 -1.80
C ASN A 383 -28.12 14.93 -0.34
N GLY A 384 -26.89 15.04 0.18
CA GLY A 384 -26.59 15.46 1.56
C GLY A 384 -26.86 14.43 2.66
N ASN A 385 -27.34 13.23 2.33
CA ASN A 385 -27.72 12.18 3.29
C ASN A 385 -26.76 10.98 3.19
N ALA A 386 -26.42 10.36 4.32
CA ALA A 386 -25.43 9.29 4.39
C ALA A 386 -25.95 7.94 3.84
N CYS A 387 -25.18 7.32 2.95
CA CYS A 387 -25.36 5.92 2.57
C CYS A 387 -24.97 4.99 3.74
N LYS A 388 -25.56 3.79 3.84
CA LYS A 388 -25.32 2.87 4.96
C LYS A 388 -25.17 1.41 4.54
N SER A 389 -24.49 0.60 5.35
CA SER A 389 -24.66 -0.86 5.36
C SER A 389 -25.88 -1.25 6.20
N LYS A 390 -26.33 -2.50 6.06
CA LYS A 390 -27.50 -3.01 6.79
C LYS A 390 -27.17 -3.41 8.23
N SER A 391 -25.97 -3.93 8.48
CA SER A 391 -25.46 -4.28 9.82
C SER A 391 -23.93 -4.49 9.91
N ILE A 392 -23.18 -4.50 8.80
CA ILE A 392 -21.71 -4.54 8.85
C ILE A 392 -21.17 -3.18 9.32
N ALA A 393 -20.80 -3.08 10.60
CA ALA A 393 -19.98 -1.99 11.15
C ALA A 393 -18.48 -2.33 11.01
N LYS A 394 -17.62 -1.32 10.80
CA LYS A 394 -16.16 -1.49 10.61
C LYS A 394 -15.76 -2.51 9.53
N GLY A 395 -16.61 -2.69 8.52
CA GLY A 395 -16.31 -3.52 7.36
C GLY A 395 -15.49 -2.76 6.33
N SER A 396 -14.69 -3.48 5.54
CA SER A 396 -14.04 -2.90 4.36
C SER A 396 -15.02 -2.88 3.19
N MET A 397 -15.15 -1.73 2.55
CA MET A 397 -15.98 -1.52 1.36
C MET A 397 -15.15 -1.71 0.09
N LYS A 398 -15.68 -2.48 -0.86
CA LYS A 398 -15.01 -2.83 -2.14
C LYS A 398 -16.01 -3.23 -3.22
#